data_AF-A0A348W973-F1
#
_entry.id   AF-A0A348W973-F1
#
_cell.length_a   1.000
_cell.length_b   1.000
_cell.length_c   1.000
_cell.angle_alpha   90.00
_cell.angle_beta   90.00
_cell.angle_gamma   90.00
#
_symmetry.space_group_name_H-M   'P 1'
#
loop_
_entity.id
_entity.type
_entity.pdbx_description
1 polymer ?
#
loop_
_entity_poly.entity_id
_entity_poly.type
_entity_poly.pdbx_seq_one_letter_code
_entity_poly.pdbx_strand_id
1 'polypeptide(L)'
;MMRRIVCICVLALIWAASGVSPARAATCDAVVSDFNFGSVTLRSGAVNRTSGTLRITCSDPLLSVVGVCVRFGPGSGGAGANNNPRYLRHGGGAALPYQLRL
;
A
#
# COMPACT_ATOMS: atom_id res chain seq x y z
N MET A 1 -27.74 -5.92 -51.27
CA MET A 1 -26.36 -6.27 -50.84
C MET A 1 -25.60 -5.05 -50.30
N MET A 2 -25.53 -3.94 -51.06
CA MET A 2 -24.86 -2.68 -50.68
C MET A 2 -25.22 -2.13 -49.28
N ARG A 3 -26.51 -2.13 -48.93
CA ARG A 3 -27.01 -1.57 -47.67
C ARG A 3 -26.57 -2.33 -46.41
N ARG A 4 -26.28 -3.64 -46.54
CA ARG A 4 -25.75 -4.47 -45.44
C ARG A 4 -24.26 -4.21 -45.22
N ILE A 5 -23.51 -4.02 -46.30
CA ILE A 5 -22.07 -3.70 -46.25
C ILE A 5 -21.85 -2.34 -45.58
N VAL A 6 -22.65 -1.34 -45.95
CA VAL A 6 -22.58 0.00 -45.32
C VAL A 6 -22.87 -0.07 -43.82
N CYS A 7 -23.90 -0.80 -43.39
CA CYS A 7 -24.17 -0.94 -41.94
C CYS A 7 -23.01 -1.62 -41.18
N ILE A 8 -22.39 -2.64 -41.76
CA ILE A 8 -21.25 -3.33 -41.13
C ILE A 8 -20.04 -2.39 -41.01
N CYS A 9 -19.74 -1.62 -42.07
CA CYS A 9 -18.66 -0.63 -42.04
C CYS A 9 -18.90 0.47 -41.01
N VAL A 10 -20.14 0.97 -40.90
CA VAL A 10 -20.50 1.99 -39.90
C VAL A 10 -20.35 1.45 -38.48
N LEU A 11 -20.80 0.22 -38.22
CA LEU A 11 -20.65 -0.42 -36.90
C LEU A 11 -19.18 -0.66 -36.53
N ALA A 12 -18.33 -1.07 -37.49
CA ALA A 12 -16.90 -1.26 -37.27
C ALA A 12 -16.18 0.07 -36.97
N LEU A 13 -16.56 1.16 -37.66
CA LEU A 13 -16.02 2.49 -37.41
C LEU A 13 -16.43 3.02 -36.03
N ILE A 14 -17.68 2.82 -35.61
CA ILE A 14 -18.16 3.21 -34.28
C ILE A 14 -17.41 2.43 -33.19
N TRP A 15 -17.16 1.14 -33.40
CA TRP A 15 -16.41 0.31 -32.44
C TRP A 15 -14.94 0.75 -32.34
N ALA A 16 -14.28 1.04 -33.46
CA ALA A 16 -12.91 1.57 -33.47
C ALA A 16 -12.80 2.98 -32.85
N ALA A 17 -13.83 3.82 -33.02
CA ALA A 17 -13.87 5.17 -32.46
C ALA A 17 -14.27 5.22 -30.98
N SER A 18 -14.75 4.10 -30.40
CA SER A 18 -15.26 4.04 -29.02
C SER A 18 -14.20 4.27 -27.93
N GLY A 19 -12.93 4.49 -28.32
CA GLY A 19 -11.91 5.03 -27.42
C GLY A 19 -11.65 4.17 -26.18
N VAL A 20 -12.01 2.88 -26.22
CA VAL A 20 -11.78 1.92 -25.15
C VAL A 20 -10.26 1.72 -25.01
N SER A 21 -9.67 2.64 -24.27
CA SER A 21 -8.28 2.57 -23.86
C SER A 21 -8.19 1.43 -22.84
N PRO A 22 -7.21 0.52 -22.95
CA PRO A 22 -7.02 -0.47 -21.90
C PRO A 22 -6.81 0.29 -20.59
N ALA A 23 -7.59 -0.04 -19.55
CA ALA A 23 -7.33 0.47 -18.21
C ALA A 23 -5.93 -0.01 -17.80
N ARG A 24 -4.95 0.90 -17.83
CA ARG A 24 -3.59 0.62 -17.40
C ARG A 24 -3.40 1.27 -16.04
N ALA A 25 -3.06 0.47 -15.06
CA ALA A 25 -2.76 0.93 -13.71
C ALA A 25 -1.30 0.58 -13.42
N ALA A 26 -0.60 1.50 -12.78
CA ALA A 26 0.67 1.18 -12.14
C ALA A 26 0.38 0.21 -10.98
N THR A 27 1.10 -0.91 -10.94
CA THR A 27 1.03 -1.85 -9.82
C THR A 27 2.15 -1.50 -8.84
N CYS A 28 1.81 -1.20 -7.60
CA CYS A 28 2.79 -0.88 -6.56
C CYS A 28 2.71 -1.88 -5.41
N ASP A 29 3.87 -2.40 -5.02
CA ASP A 29 4.06 -3.21 -3.83
C ASP A 29 4.86 -2.43 -2.79
N ALA A 30 4.41 -2.49 -1.54
CA ALA A 30 5.04 -1.82 -0.41
C ALA A 30 5.45 -2.85 0.64
N VAL A 31 6.74 -2.87 0.98
CA VAL A 31 7.31 -3.75 2.00
C VAL A 31 8.02 -2.89 3.05
N VAL A 32 7.73 -3.15 4.32
CA VAL A 32 8.43 -2.54 5.45
C VAL A 32 9.32 -3.59 6.11
N SER A 33 10.54 -3.21 6.48
CA SER A 33 11.42 -4.09 7.26
C SER A 33 10.92 -4.25 8.69
N ASP A 34 11.28 -5.35 9.33
CA ASP A 34 11.02 -5.55 10.76
C ASP A 34 11.72 -4.49 11.62
N PHE A 35 11.04 -4.07 12.69
CA PHE A 35 11.60 -3.19 13.70
C PHE A 35 12.00 -4.03 14.93
N ASN A 36 13.30 -4.10 15.23
CA ASN A 36 13.79 -4.77 16.42
C ASN A 36 14.33 -3.73 17.42
N PHE A 37 13.71 -3.66 18.60
CA PHE A 37 14.12 -2.79 19.69
C PHE A 37 15.15 -3.42 20.64
N GLY A 38 15.47 -4.71 20.45
CA GLY A 38 16.29 -5.49 21.35
C GLY A 38 15.63 -5.72 22.71
N SER A 39 16.45 -5.86 23.76
CA SER A 39 15.97 -5.94 25.13
C SER A 39 15.66 -4.53 25.65
N VAL A 40 14.40 -4.31 26.05
CA VAL A 40 13.93 -3.03 26.56
C VAL A 40 13.57 -3.13 28.04
N THR A 41 14.00 -2.16 28.84
CA THR A 41 13.69 -2.10 30.27
C THR A 41 12.78 -0.91 30.56
N LEU A 42 11.52 -1.17 30.92
CA LEU A 42 10.54 -0.10 31.15
C LEU A 42 10.83 0.72 32.42
N ARG A 43 11.60 0.14 33.35
CA ARG A 43 11.99 0.77 34.61
C ARG A 43 13.17 1.74 34.49
N SER A 44 13.92 1.71 33.38
CA SER A 44 15.07 2.61 33.18
C SER A 44 14.64 4.02 32.80
N GLY A 45 13.40 4.22 32.36
CA GLY A 45 12.94 5.48 31.77
C GLY A 45 13.58 5.80 30.40
N ALA A 46 14.42 4.90 29.86
CA ALA A 46 15.08 5.11 28.59
C ALA A 46 14.10 4.99 27.41
N VAL A 47 14.23 5.90 26.44
CA VAL A 47 13.46 5.88 25.19
C VAL A 47 14.21 5.04 24.16
N ASN A 48 13.80 3.77 23.99
CA ASN A 48 14.39 2.88 22.99
C ASN A 48 13.85 3.24 21.60
N ARG A 49 14.75 3.55 20.66
CA ARG A 49 14.41 3.90 19.27
C ARG A 49 15.12 2.96 18.32
N THR A 50 14.43 2.60 17.25
CA THR A 50 14.97 1.83 16.14
C THR A 50 14.38 2.39 14.85
N SER A 51 15.00 2.05 13.72
CA SER A 51 14.56 2.49 12.40
C SER A 51 14.50 1.29 11.46
N GLY A 52 13.62 1.38 10.47
CA GLY A 52 13.43 0.39 9.42
C GLY A 52 13.25 1.10 8.09
N THR A 53 13.20 0.32 7.02
CA THR A 53 13.07 0.83 5.65
C THR A 53 11.69 0.47 5.11
N LEU A 54 11.00 1.46 4.55
CA LEU A 54 9.84 1.24 3.70
C LEU A 54 10.30 1.28 2.24
N ARG A 55 10.16 0.17 1.53
CA ARG A 55 10.44 0.07 0.11
C ARG A 55 9.14 -0.05 -0.66
N ILE A 56 8.91 0.89 -1.57
CA ILE A 56 7.80 0.88 -2.52
C ILE A 56 8.37 0.63 -3.90
N THR A 57 7.87 -0.41 -4.58
CA THR A 57 8.26 -0.76 -5.94
C THR A 57 7.02 -0.67 -6.81
N CYS A 58 7.04 0.22 -7.79
CA CYS A 58 5.96 0.38 -8.75
C CYS A 58 6.42 -0.09 -10.13
N SER A 59 5.54 -0.81 -10.82
CA SER A 59 5.74 -1.25 -12.20
C SER A 59 4.68 -0.61 -13.09
N ASP A 60 5.11 0.14 -14.11
CA ASP A 60 4.24 0.76 -15.10
C ASP A 60 4.92 0.75 -16.49
N PRO A 61 4.22 0.35 -17.56
CA PRO A 61 4.80 0.28 -18.89
C PRO A 61 5.12 1.65 -19.52
N LEU A 62 4.63 2.76 -18.97
CA LEU A 62 4.78 4.11 -19.54
C LEU A 62 5.53 5.09 -18.63
N LEU A 63 6.16 4.59 -17.56
CA LEU A 63 6.88 5.40 -16.56
C LEU A 63 6.01 6.54 -15.98
N SER A 64 4.73 6.25 -15.74
CA SER A 64 3.78 7.20 -15.18
C SER A 64 4.23 7.70 -13.79
N VAL A 65 3.96 8.98 -13.49
CA VAL A 65 4.17 9.53 -12.14
C VAL A 65 3.12 8.95 -11.19
N VAL A 66 3.56 8.32 -10.10
CA VAL A 66 2.68 7.72 -9.09
C VAL A 66 2.78 8.51 -7.78
N GLY A 67 1.63 8.98 -7.27
CA GLY A 67 1.52 9.54 -5.92
C GLY A 67 1.29 8.42 -4.90
N VAL A 68 2.11 8.37 -3.85
CA VAL A 68 1.99 7.34 -2.80
C VAL A 68 1.64 7.96 -1.45
N CYS A 69 0.51 7.54 -0.88
CA CYS A 69 0.08 7.94 0.46
C CYS A 69 0.25 6.75 1.42
N VAL A 70 1.27 6.81 2.28
CA VAL A 70 1.58 5.72 3.21
C VAL A 70 0.73 5.81 4.47
N ARG A 71 0.07 4.71 4.83
CA ARG A 71 -0.65 4.58 6.10
C ARG A 71 -0.29 3.25 6.77
N PHE A 72 0.14 3.32 8.02
CA PHE A 72 0.39 2.12 8.81
C PHE A 72 -0.90 1.71 9.55
N GLY A 73 -1.39 0.49 9.29
CA GLY A 73 -2.51 -0.12 10.03
C GLY A 73 -2.06 -0.67 11.39
N PRO A 74 -2.97 -1.06 12.31
CA PRO A 74 -2.68 -1.36 13.72
C PRO A 74 -1.60 -2.43 13.97
N GLY A 75 -1.32 -3.28 12.99
CA GLY A 75 -0.39 -4.41 13.12
C GLY A 75 -1.02 -5.59 13.85
N SER A 76 -0.30 -6.70 13.90
CA SER A 76 -0.78 -7.96 14.51
C SER A 76 -0.99 -7.87 16.03
N GLY A 77 -0.27 -6.98 16.71
CA GLY A 77 -0.45 -6.75 18.15
C GLY A 77 -1.65 -5.87 18.50
N GLY A 78 -2.32 -5.29 17.50
CA GLY A 78 -3.42 -4.35 17.68
C GLY A 78 -2.98 -2.94 18.06
N ALA A 79 -3.95 -2.03 18.15
CA ALA A 79 -3.72 -0.65 18.56
C ALA A 79 -4.95 -0.06 19.25
N GLY A 80 -4.73 1.02 20.01
CA GLY A 80 -5.80 1.87 20.53
C GLY A 80 -6.48 2.69 19.44
N ALA A 81 -7.40 3.57 19.85
CA ALA A 81 -8.08 4.49 18.94
C ALA A 81 -7.06 5.29 18.11
N ASN A 82 -7.34 5.45 16.80
CA ASN A 82 -6.47 6.16 15.86
C ASN A 82 -5.03 5.60 15.76
N ASN A 83 -4.84 4.31 16.03
CA ASN A 83 -3.54 3.64 16.08
C ASN A 83 -2.57 4.19 17.14
N ASN A 84 -3.11 4.78 18.23
CA ASN A 84 -2.29 5.39 19.28
C ASN A 84 -2.70 4.88 20.68
N PRO A 85 -1.84 4.09 21.37
CA PRO A 85 -0.59 3.51 20.88
C PRO A 85 -0.83 2.23 20.04
N ARG A 86 0.20 1.79 19.33
CA ARG A 86 0.28 0.44 18.77
C ARG A 86 0.91 -0.49 19.80
N TYR A 87 0.63 -1.79 19.74
CA TYR A 87 1.16 -2.73 20.72
C TYR A 87 2.01 -3.82 20.08
N LEU A 88 3.15 -4.13 20.72
CA LEU A 88 3.85 -5.40 20.55
C LEU A 88 3.20 -6.40 21.51
N ARG A 89 2.97 -7.63 21.05
CA ARG A 89 2.38 -8.70 21.88
C ARG A 89 3.37 -9.82 22.13
N HIS A 90 3.47 -10.23 23.38
CA HIS A 90 4.16 -11.46 23.77
C HIS A 90 3.17 -12.64 23.77
N GLY A 91 3.66 -13.86 23.54
CA GLY A 91 2.84 -15.08 23.52
C GLY A 91 2.05 -15.33 24.82
N GLY A 92 2.52 -14.79 25.96
CA GLY A 92 1.83 -14.81 27.25
C GLY A 92 0.79 -13.69 27.46
N GLY A 93 0.45 -12.91 26.43
CA GLY A 93 -0.58 -11.87 26.50
C GLY A 93 -0.12 -10.49 26.97
N ALA A 94 1.14 -10.35 27.40
CA ALA A 94 1.71 -9.05 27.74
C ALA A 94 1.77 -8.14 26.49
N ALA A 95 1.43 -6.86 26.68
CA ALA A 95 1.43 -5.86 25.63
C ALA A 95 2.41 -4.72 25.95
N LEU A 96 3.19 -4.30 24.95
CA LEU A 96 4.09 -3.18 25.07
C LEU A 96 3.73 -2.09 24.05
N PRO A 97 3.38 -0.86 24.49
CA PRO A 97 3.05 0.21 23.58
C PRO A 97 4.28 0.72 22.83
N TYR A 98 4.12 1.04 21.55
CA TYR A 98 5.13 1.71 20.71
C TYR A 98 4.47 2.71 19.77
N GLN A 99 5.30 3.56 19.15
CA GLN A 99 4.90 4.54 18.15
C GLN A 99 5.74 4.41 16.90
N LEU A 100 5.15 4.78 15.76
CA LEU A 100 5.85 4.93 14.49
C LEU A 100 5.90 6.41 14.14
N ARG A 101 7.04 6.85 13.61
CA ARG A 101 7.23 8.20 13.06
C ARG A 101 7.94 8.06 11.72
N LEU A 102 7.43 8.76 10.71
CA LEU A 102 8.14 9.00 9.44
C LEU A 102 8.93 10.29 9.53
#